data_AF-A0A4U1L5H7-F1
#
_entry.id   AF-A0A4U1L5H7-F1
#
_cell.length_a   1.000
_cell.length_b   1.000
_cell.length_c   1.000
_cell.angle_alpha   90.00
_cell.angle_beta   90.00
_cell.angle_gamma   90.00
#
_symmetry.space_group_name_H-M   'P 1'
#
loop_
_entity.id
_entity.type
_entity.pdbx_description
1 polymer ?
#
loop_
_entity_poly.entity_id
_entity_poly.type
_entity_poly.pdbx_seq_one_letter_code
_entity_poly.pdbx_strand_id
1 'polypeptide(L)'
;METLDPGAALPGYFAPVHRALTEQILLGGAPRSVAIVNGTLAGAVGLGLRLWVVGLLLWAVGHAAAVWAARRDAQFLEVGRRHMRYPAWLRA
;
A
#
# COMPACT_ATOMS: atom_id res chain seq x y z
N MET A 1 -8.28 -29.36 -17.81
CA MET A 1 -7.43 -28.50 -16.96
C MET A 1 -6.98 -29.37 -15.82
N GLU A 2 -5.84 -30.04 -16.00
CA GLU A 2 -5.30 -31.00 -15.04
C GLU A 2 -4.83 -30.22 -13.82
N THR A 3 -5.50 -30.41 -12.68
CA THR A 3 -5.04 -29.89 -11.41
C THR A 3 -3.75 -30.63 -11.06
N LEU A 4 -2.61 -29.96 -11.13
CA LEU A 4 -1.31 -30.52 -10.76
C LEU A 4 -1.43 -31.16 -9.37
N ASP A 5 -1.31 -32.49 -9.32
CA ASP A 5 -1.30 -33.23 -8.05
C ASP A 5 -0.09 -32.75 -7.23
N PRO A 6 -0.29 -32.12 -6.06
CA PRO A 6 0.82 -31.67 -5.23
C PRO A 6 1.71 -32.82 -4.73
N GLY A 7 1.28 -34.07 -4.89
CA GLY A 7 2.08 -35.28 -4.63
C GLY A 7 3.13 -35.61 -5.70
N ALA A 8 3.04 -35.03 -6.90
CA ALA A 8 4.04 -35.18 -7.98
C ALA A 8 5.16 -34.13 -7.90
N ALA A 9 5.08 -33.20 -6.94
CA ALA A 9 6.09 -32.19 -6.68
C ALA A 9 7.38 -32.82 -6.12
N LEU A 10 8.51 -32.62 -6.82
CA LEU A 10 9.83 -33.04 -6.37
C LEU A 10 10.09 -32.58 -4.91
N PRO A 11 10.45 -33.49 -3.99
CA PRO A 11 10.74 -33.13 -2.60
C PRO A 11 11.83 -32.05 -2.53
N GLY A 12 11.53 -30.93 -1.86
CA GLY A 12 12.46 -29.79 -1.72
C GLY A 12 12.41 -28.75 -2.86
N TYR A 13 11.61 -28.95 -3.92
CA TYR A 13 11.45 -27.96 -4.99
C TYR A 13 10.50 -26.81 -4.61
N PHE A 14 9.54 -27.06 -3.71
CA PHE A 14 8.59 -26.06 -3.24
C PHE A 14 8.85 -25.69 -1.77
N ALA A 15 8.93 -24.39 -1.49
CA ALA A 15 9.03 -23.84 -0.14
C ALA A 15 7.76 -23.04 0.20
N PRO A 16 7.19 -23.18 1.42
CA PRO A 16 6.03 -22.40 1.81
C PRO A 16 6.38 -20.91 1.93
N VAL A 17 5.73 -20.07 1.13
CA VAL A 17 5.85 -18.60 1.22
C VAL A 17 4.70 -18.06 2.06
N HIS A 18 5.03 -17.35 3.13
CA HIS A 18 4.04 -16.68 3.96
C HIS A 18 3.52 -15.43 3.24
N ARG A 19 2.20 -15.22 3.25
CA ARG A 19 1.58 -14.03 2.66
C ARG A 19 2.17 -12.72 3.16
N ALA A 20 2.64 -12.66 4.41
CA ALA A 20 3.30 -11.48 4.97
C ALA A 20 4.55 -11.04 4.20
N LEU A 21 5.16 -11.93 3.40
CA LEU A 21 6.33 -11.63 2.56
C LEU A 21 5.96 -11.02 1.21
N THR A 22 4.73 -11.24 0.74
CA THR A 22 4.28 -10.86 -0.61
C THR A 22 3.18 -9.81 -0.59
N GLU A 23 2.37 -9.78 0.46
CA GLU A 23 1.32 -8.79 0.67
C GLU A 23 1.88 -7.54 1.36
N GLN A 24 1.32 -6.40 0.99
CA GLN A 24 1.75 -5.12 1.51
C GLN A 24 1.31 -4.95 2.97
N ILE A 25 2.17 -4.40 3.82
CA ILE A 25 1.86 -4.13 5.24
C ILE A 25 0.85 -2.99 5.32
N LEU A 26 -0.41 -3.34 5.61
CA LEU A 26 -1.48 -2.39 5.87
C LEU A 26 -1.47 -1.92 7.32
N LEU A 27 -1.62 -0.61 7.52
CA LEU A 27 -1.84 0.02 8.81
C LEU A 27 -3.31 0.48 8.87
N GLY A 28 -4.17 -0.26 9.56
CA GLY A 28 -5.60 0.08 9.66
C GLY A 28 -6.35 0.06 8.31
N GLY A 29 -5.86 -0.71 7.33
CA GLY A 29 -6.46 -0.79 5.99
C GLY A 29 -5.88 0.18 4.97
N ALA A 30 -4.94 1.06 5.35
CA ALA A 30 -4.18 1.91 4.42
C ALA A 30 -2.73 1.41 4.27
N PRO A 31 -2.04 1.65 3.13
CA PRO A 31 -0.62 1.33 3.03
C PRO A 31 0.19 2.12 4.05
N ARG A 32 1.10 1.45 4.75
CA ARG A 32 1.93 2.05 5.81
C ARG A 32 2.58 3.37 5.39
N SER A 33 3.12 3.46 4.17
CA SER A 33 3.79 4.66 3.66
C SER A 33 2.85 5.87 3.60
N VAL A 34 1.63 5.69 3.09
CA VAL A 34 0.63 6.77 3.00
C VAL A 34 0.13 7.17 4.38
N ALA A 35 -0.13 6.19 5.24
CA ALA A 35 -0.59 6.45 6.60
C ALA A 35 0.44 7.30 7.39
N ILE A 36 1.73 7.00 7.25
CA ILE A 36 2.81 7.78 7.88
C ILE A 36 2.85 9.19 7.31
N VAL A 37 2.91 9.35 5.97
CA VAL A 37 3.00 10.69 5.34
C VAL A 37 1.80 11.56 5.71
N ASN A 38 0.59 11.01 5.67
CA ASN A 38 -0.62 11.73 6.05
C ASN A 38 -0.62 12.10 7.53
N GLY A 39 -0.22 11.17 8.42
CA GLY A 39 -0.07 11.43 9.85
C GLY A 39 0.93 12.54 10.15
N THR A 40 2.08 12.54 9.47
CA THR A 40 3.10 13.58 9.63
C THR A 40 2.61 14.94 9.14
N LEU A 41 1.95 15.02 7.98
CA LEU A 41 1.36 16.26 7.47
C LEU A 41 0.30 16.81 8.42
N ALA A 42 -0.60 15.95 8.89
CA ALA A 42 -1.62 16.33 9.86
C ALA A 42 -1.02 16.82 11.18
N GLY A 43 0.04 16.16 11.69
CA GLY A 43 0.75 16.57 12.89
C GLY A 43 1.48 17.91 12.72
N ALA A 44 2.15 18.11 11.59
CA ALA A 44 2.82 19.36 11.26
C ALA A 44 1.83 20.54 11.19
N VAL A 45 0.66 20.35 10.58
CA VAL A 45 -0.39 21.38 10.52
C VAL A 45 -1.08 21.57 11.87
N GLY A 46 -1.51 20.48 12.49
CA GLY A 46 -2.32 20.50 13.71
C GLY A 46 -1.56 20.99 14.94
N LEU A 47 -0.35 20.46 15.15
CA LEU A 47 0.49 20.82 16.29
C LEU A 47 1.41 22.00 15.96
N GLY A 48 2.03 22.01 14.78
CA GLY A 48 3.01 23.03 14.39
C GLY A 48 2.40 24.43 14.18
N LEU A 49 1.27 24.52 13.47
CA LEU A 49 0.55 25.78 13.29
C LEU A 49 -0.54 26.01 14.36
N ARG A 50 -0.69 25.09 15.34
CA ARG A 50 -1.80 25.05 16.32
C ARG A 50 -3.20 24.95 15.69
N LEU A 51 -3.29 24.61 14.41
CA LEU A 51 -4.54 24.42 13.67
C LEU A 51 -5.09 23.01 13.90
N TRP A 52 -5.23 22.59 15.15
CA TRP A 52 -5.52 21.20 15.51
C TRP A 52 -6.78 20.65 14.83
N VAL A 53 -7.82 21.46 14.64
CA VAL A 53 -9.04 21.08 13.90
C VAL A 53 -8.72 20.77 12.45
N VAL A 54 -7.96 21.64 11.78
CA VAL A 54 -7.55 21.47 10.38
C VAL A 54 -6.65 20.24 10.24
N GLY A 55 -5.70 20.05 11.17
CA GLY A 55 -4.85 18.86 11.22
C GLY A 55 -5.67 17.58 11.39
N LEU A 56 -6.68 17.57 12.25
CA LEU A 56 -7.57 16.42 12.45
C LEU A 56 -8.41 16.14 11.20
N LEU A 57 -8.90 17.19 10.53
CA LEU A 57 -9.67 17.08 9.29
C LEU A 57 -8.81 16.50 8.16
N LEU A 58 -7.59 17.00 8.00
CA LEU A 58 -6.59 16.45 7.06
C LEU A 58 -6.28 14.99 7.36
N TRP A 59 -6.07 14.66 8.65
CA TRP A 59 -5.81 13.29 9.07
C TRP A 59 -6.97 12.37 8.69
N ALA A 60 -8.19 12.71 9.10
CA ALA A 60 -9.38 11.89 8.87
C ALA A 60 -9.68 11.69 7.38
N VAL A 61 -9.68 12.78 6.60
CA VAL A 61 -9.95 12.73 5.15
C VAL A 61 -8.84 11.97 4.42
N GLY A 62 -7.58 12.29 4.70
CA GLY A 62 -6.44 11.62 4.06
C GLY A 62 -6.36 10.14 4.41
N HIS A 63 -6.67 9.76 5.65
CA HIS A 63 -6.66 8.36 6.08
C HIS A 63 -7.83 7.58 5.48
N ALA A 64 -9.04 8.15 5.47
CA ALA A 64 -10.20 7.54 4.81
C ALA A 64 -9.94 7.33 3.31
N ALA A 65 -9.37 8.33 2.63
CA ALA A 65 -8.97 8.21 1.23
C ALA A 65 -7.91 7.11 1.02
N ALA A 66 -6.93 7.01 1.92
CA ALA A 66 -5.89 5.98 1.86
C ALA A 66 -6.44 4.56 2.05
N VAL A 67 -7.39 4.38 2.99
CA VAL A 67 -8.08 3.10 3.20
C VAL A 67 -8.93 2.75 1.98
N TRP A 68 -9.65 3.72 1.41
CA TRP A 68 -10.43 3.49 0.19
C TRP A 68 -9.55 3.11 -1.01
N ALA A 69 -8.40 3.77 -1.17
CA ALA A 69 -7.43 3.46 -2.21
C ALA A 69 -6.84 2.05 -2.04
N ALA A 70 -6.43 1.67 -0.82
CA ALA A 70 -5.94 0.31 -0.55
C ALA A 70 -7.01 -0.76 -0.78
N ARG A 71 -8.29 -0.45 -0.53
CA ARG A 71 -9.40 -1.35 -0.90
C ARG A 71 -9.55 -1.53 -2.41
N ARG A 72 -9.16 -0.54 -3.23
CA ARG A 72 -9.22 -0.59 -4.69
C ARG A 72 -8.01 -1.30 -5.27
N ASP A 73 -6.81 -0.97 -4.80
CA ASP A 73 -5.54 -1.57 -5.21
C ASP A 73 -4.49 -1.24 -4.15
N ALA A 74 -3.92 -2.23 -3.46
CA ALA A 74 -2.87 -1.99 -2.46
C ALA A 74 -1.55 -1.51 -3.09
N GLN A 75 -1.30 -1.80 -4.37
CA GLN A 75 -0.07 -1.42 -5.07
C GLN A 75 -0.16 -0.06 -5.79
N PHE A 76 -1.22 0.72 -5.58
CA PHE A 76 -1.47 1.97 -6.30
C PHE A 76 -0.28 2.94 -6.32
N LEU A 77 0.45 3.07 -5.19
CA LEU A 77 1.62 3.93 -5.09
C LEU A 77 2.79 3.41 -5.92
N GLU A 78 3.00 2.09 -5.91
CA GLU A 78 4.10 1.46 -6.62
C GLU A 78 3.86 1.52 -8.12
N VAL A 79 2.62 1.27 -8.55
CA VAL A 79 2.18 1.43 -9.94
C VAL A 79 2.28 2.90 -10.38
N GLY A 80 1.82 3.85 -9.57
CA GLY A 80 1.92 5.29 -9.88
C GLY A 80 3.37 5.76 -9.99
N ARG A 81 4.22 5.35 -9.05
CA ARG A 81 5.66 5.64 -9.09
C ARG A 81 6.33 5.00 -10.30
N ARG A 82 5.93 3.76 -10.65
CA ARG A 82 6.38 3.08 -11.86
C ARG A 82 5.95 3.85 -13.09
N HIS A 83 4.69 4.29 -13.16
CA HIS A 83 4.17 5.04 -14.29
C HIS A 83 4.93 6.37 -14.52
N MET A 84 5.29 7.07 -13.45
CA MET A 84 6.09 8.31 -13.55
C MET A 84 7.55 8.03 -13.94
N ARG A 85 8.11 6.88 -13.53
CA ARG A 85 9.51 6.52 -13.77
C ARG A 85 9.75 5.89 -15.14
N TYR A 86 8.78 5.17 -15.70
CA TYR A 86 8.90 4.58 -17.03
C TYR A 86 8.40 5.56 -18.09
N PRO A 87 9.24 5.93 -19.07
CA PRO A 87 8.82 6.82 -20.13
C PRO A 87 7.77 6.15 -21.03
N ALA A 88 6.87 6.97 -21.59
CA ALA A 88 5.70 6.50 -22.35
C ALA A 88 6.02 5.58 -23.55
N TRP A 89 7.25 5.64 -24.06
CA TRP A 89 7.73 4.83 -25.19
C TRP A 89 8.16 3.39 -24.83
N LEU A 90 8.15 3.01 -23.55
CA LEU A 90 8.49 1.65 -23.08
C LEU A 90 7.25 0.76 -22.85
N ARG A 91 6.07 1.18 -23.31
CA ARG A 91 4.83 0.37 -23.27
C ARG A 91 4.82 -0.56 -24.49
N ALA A 92 5.41 -1.74 -24.35
CA ALA A 92 5.26 -2.85 -25.29
C ALA A 92 4.08 -3.75 -24.87
#